data_AF-A0A9Q1HI64-F1
#
_entry.id   AF-A0A9Q1HI64-F1
#
_cell.length_a   1.000
_cell.length_b   1.000
_cell.length_c   1.000
_cell.angle_alpha   90.00
_cell.angle_beta   90.00
_cell.angle_gamma   90.00
#
_symmetry.space_group_name_H-M   'P 1'
#
loop_
_entity.id
_entity.type
_entity.pdbx_description
1 polymer ?
#
loop_
_entity_poly.entity_id
_entity_poly.type
_entity_poly.pdbx_seq_one_letter_code
_entity_poly.pdbx_strand_id
1 'polypeptide(L)'
;MTDELVKPCGEGSFIARFVSGGPKNYVCEVYSTNTGQKETQCKVRGITLTPEAKHLVNVEVMSKMVDHVILKGPEEVVTVPKTHDIVRRGIGNVYTTPSKNVQNCLR
;
A
#
# COMPACT_ATOMS: atom_id res chain seq x y z
N MET A 1 8.41 12.07 6.09
CA MET A 1 8.35 11.33 4.81
C MET A 1 9.13 12.05 3.72
N THR A 2 9.14 13.38 3.69
CA THR A 2 10.04 14.20 2.85
C THR A 2 11.52 14.02 3.20
N ASP A 3 11.89 13.91 4.48
CA ASP A 3 13.29 13.69 4.88
C ASP A 3 13.87 12.34 4.40
N GLU A 4 13.00 11.35 4.18
CA GLU A 4 13.35 10.03 3.65
C GLU A 4 13.62 10.06 2.14
N LEU A 5 13.21 11.13 1.44
CA LEU A 5 13.45 11.31 0.00
C LEU A 5 14.79 12.00 -0.28
N VAL A 6 15.29 12.81 0.66
CA VAL A 6 16.55 13.55 0.49
C VAL A 6 17.73 12.59 0.29
N LYS A 7 17.77 11.48 1.03
CA LYS A 7 18.86 10.49 0.95
C LYS A 7 18.93 9.76 -0.41
N PRO A 8 17.83 9.18 -0.95
CA PRO A 8 17.87 8.49 -2.24
C PRO A 8 17.73 9.43 -3.44
N CYS A 9 16.92 10.49 -3.36
CA CYS A 9 16.50 11.27 -4.54
C CYS A 9 17.16 12.66 -4.63
N GLY A 10 17.77 13.14 -3.54
CA GLY A 10 18.47 14.42 -3.49
C GLY A 10 17.64 15.53 -2.86
N GLU A 11 18.34 16.56 -2.37
CA GLU A 11 17.70 17.72 -1.76
C GLU A 11 16.86 18.49 -2.79
N GLY A 12 15.68 18.96 -2.37
CA GLY A 12 14.70 19.57 -3.28
C GLY A 12 13.83 18.58 -4.07
N SER A 13 14.02 17.26 -3.90
CA SER A 13 13.10 16.25 -4.45
C SER A 13 11.72 16.35 -3.81
N PHE A 14 10.68 16.06 -4.60
CA PHE A 14 9.29 16.15 -4.14
C PHE A 14 8.41 15.05 -4.72
N ILE A 15 7.30 14.77 -4.04
CA ILE A 15 6.28 13.83 -4.50
C ILE A 15 5.43 14.53 -5.56
N ALA A 16 5.50 14.05 -6.80
CA ALA A 16 4.72 14.57 -7.91
C ALA A 16 3.31 13.97 -7.96
N ARG A 17 3.15 12.71 -7.55
CA ARG A 17 1.86 12.02 -7.51
C ARG A 17 1.82 11.06 -6.33
N PHE A 18 0.66 10.97 -5.69
CA PHE A 18 0.43 10.07 -4.56
C PHE A 18 -0.92 9.38 -4.70
N VAL A 19 -0.93 8.05 -4.54
CA VAL A 19 -2.14 7.23 -4.55
C VAL A 19 -2.10 6.30 -3.34
N SER A 20 -3.19 6.25 -2.59
CA SER A 20 -3.29 5.46 -1.35
C SER A 20 -4.56 4.63 -1.34
N GLY A 21 -4.40 3.32 -1.14
CA GLY A 21 -5.48 2.39 -0.81
C GLY A 21 -5.60 2.14 0.70
N GLY A 22 -4.85 2.86 1.53
CA GLY A 22 -4.88 2.75 2.99
C GLY A 22 -3.51 2.55 3.64
N PRO A 23 -3.48 2.29 4.97
CA PRO A 23 -2.22 2.17 5.71
C PRO A 23 -1.30 1.08 5.15
N LYS A 24 -0.11 1.49 4.70
CA LYS A 24 0.95 0.61 4.13
C LYS A 24 0.55 -0.05 2.80
N ASN A 25 -0.41 0.54 2.08
CA ASN A 25 -0.75 0.21 0.70
C ASN A 25 -0.85 1.51 -0.11
N TYR A 26 0.30 2.00 -0.58
CA TYR A 26 0.39 3.26 -1.32
C TYR A 26 1.52 3.21 -2.35
N VAL A 27 1.41 4.10 -3.33
CA VAL A 27 2.44 4.33 -4.34
C VAL A 27 2.62 5.83 -4.54
N CYS A 28 3.86 6.26 -4.66
CA CYS A 28 4.22 7.63 -4.98
C CYS A 28 5.18 7.71 -6.17
N GLU A 29 4.95 8.71 -7.01
CA GLU A 29 5.93 9.16 -7.98
C GLU A 29 6.70 10.33 -7.38
N VAL A 30 8.02 10.22 -7.35
CA VAL A 30 8.93 11.21 -6.79
C VAL A 30 9.75 11.78 -7.94
N TYR A 31 9.80 13.10 -8.04
CA TYR A 31 10.80 13.76 -8.89
C TYR A 31 12.13 13.80 -8.15
N SER A 32 13.14 13.17 -8.72
CA SER A 32 14.48 13.07 -8.18
C SER A 32 15.36 14.16 -8.76
N THR A 33 15.88 15.04 -7.91
CA THR A 33 16.81 16.11 -8.33
C THR A 33 18.19 15.56 -8.70
N ASN A 34 18.56 14.39 -8.17
CA ASN A 34 19.80 13.69 -8.51
C ASN A 34 19.81 13.17 -9.96
N THR A 35 18.71 12.57 -10.40
CA THR A 35 18.60 11.95 -11.74
C THR A 35 17.89 12.85 -12.75
N GLY A 36 17.19 13.89 -12.28
CA GLY A 36 16.33 14.73 -13.10
C GLY A 36 15.09 14.00 -13.63
N GLN A 37 14.81 12.79 -13.15
CA GLN A 37 13.73 11.92 -13.62
C GLN A 37 12.71 11.63 -12.52
N LYS A 38 11.55 11.12 -12.94
CA LYS A 38 10.53 10.62 -12.03
C LYS A 38 10.82 9.16 -11.69
N GLU A 39 10.84 8.87 -10.39
CA GLU A 39 11.03 7.53 -9.84
C GLU A 39 9.77 7.10 -9.09
N THR A 40 9.36 5.84 -9.27
CA THR A 40 8.19 5.29 -8.57
C THR A 40 8.63 4.54 -7.32
N GLN A 41 8.12 4.94 -6.17
CA GLN A 41 8.27 4.20 -4.92
C GLN A 41 6.93 3.56 -4.54
N CYS A 42 6.94 2.25 -4.34
CA CYS A 42 5.75 1.46 -4.03
C CYS A 42 5.90 0.82 -2.65
N LYS A 43 4.89 0.98 -1.80
CA LYS A 43 4.83 0.33 -0.49
C LYS A 43 3.52 -0.42 -0.35
N VAL A 44 3.59 -1.72 -0.57
CA VAL A 44 2.45 -2.63 -0.42
C VAL A 44 2.81 -3.72 0.58
N ARG A 45 2.15 -3.68 1.74
CA ARG A 45 2.36 -4.67 2.79
C ARG A 45 1.65 -5.97 2.44
N GLY A 46 2.36 -7.08 2.56
CA GLY A 46 1.80 -8.43 2.34
C GLY A 46 2.02 -8.96 0.93
N ILE A 47 2.59 -8.16 0.02
CA ILE A 47 3.01 -8.59 -1.32
C ILE A 47 4.52 -8.41 -1.39
N THR A 48 5.24 -9.49 -1.68
CA THR A 48 6.67 -9.41 -2.04
C THR A 48 6.75 -8.77 -3.42
N LEU A 49 7.40 -7.62 -3.52
CA LEU A 49 7.63 -6.94 -4.81
C LEU A 49 8.74 -7.66 -5.60
N THR A 50 8.43 -8.83 -6.13
CA THR A 50 9.22 -9.45 -7.20
C THR A 50 9.18 -8.55 -8.45
N PRO A 51 10.13 -8.70 -9.39
CA PRO A 51 10.08 -7.94 -10.65
C PRO A 51 8.74 -8.08 -11.38
N GLU A 52 8.15 -9.27 -11.37
CA GLU A 52 6.82 -9.55 -11.92
C GLU A 52 5.72 -8.80 -11.16
N ALA A 53 5.74 -8.85 -9.82
CA ALA A 53 4.78 -8.13 -8.98
C ALA A 53 4.87 -6.61 -9.14
N LYS A 54 6.05 -6.07 -9.45
CA LYS A 54 6.25 -4.64 -9.71
C LYS A 54 5.52 -4.17 -10.98
N HIS A 55 5.36 -5.03 -11.99
CA HIS A 55 4.56 -4.71 -13.17
C HIS A 55 3.06 -4.68 -12.86
N LEU A 56 2.62 -5.53 -11.94
CA LEU A 56 1.21 -5.63 -11.52
C LEU A 56 0.82 -4.53 -10.54
N VAL A 57 1.76 -4.06 -9.71
CA VAL A 57 1.53 -3.08 -8.64
C VAL A 57 2.30 -1.80 -8.95
N ASN A 58 1.69 -0.95 -9.77
CA ASN A 58 2.23 0.34 -10.17
C ASN A 58 1.20 1.47 -9.97
N VAL A 59 1.62 2.71 -10.24
CA VAL A 59 0.82 3.93 -10.03
C VAL A 59 -0.48 3.92 -10.83
N GLU A 60 -0.43 3.45 -12.08
CA GLU A 60 -1.58 3.43 -12.98
C GLU A 60 -2.62 2.42 -12.53
N VAL A 61 -2.18 1.21 -12.15
CA VAL A 61 -3.07 0.16 -11.65
C VAL A 61 -3.70 0.58 -10.32
N MET A 62 -2.91 1.14 -9.39
CA MET A 62 -3.47 1.65 -8.13
C MET A 62 -4.45 2.79 -8.34
N SER A 63 -4.15 3.72 -9.25
CA SER A 63 -5.07 4.82 -9.55
C SER A 63 -6.40 4.29 -10.04
N LYS A 64 -6.38 3.36 -11.02
CA LYS A 64 -7.59 2.74 -11.54
C LYS A 64 -8.41 2.02 -10.46
N MET A 65 -7.75 1.36 -9.51
CA MET A 65 -8.44 0.71 -8.38
C MET A 65 -9.15 1.74 -7.50
N VAL A 66 -8.47 2.83 -7.13
CA VAL A 66 -9.07 3.89 -6.30
C VAL A 66 -10.19 4.60 -7.07
N ASP A 67 -9.97 4.92 -8.34
CA ASP A 67 -10.98 5.55 -9.21
C ASP A 67 -12.23 4.68 -9.35
N HIS A 68 -12.06 3.36 -9.48
CA HIS A 68 -13.19 2.43 -9.54
C HIS A 68 -14.06 2.50 -8.29
N VAL A 69 -13.45 2.49 -7.10
CA VAL A 69 -14.18 2.60 -5.82
C VAL A 69 -14.89 3.94 -5.70
N ILE A 70 -14.25 5.04 -6.13
CA ILE A 70 -14.84 6.38 -6.07
C ILE A 70 -16.02 6.50 -7.04
N LEU A 71 -15.86 6.03 -8.27
CA LEU A 71 -16.84 6.24 -9.35
C LEU A 71 -18.05 5.30 -9.26
N LYS A 72 -17.83 4.04 -8.86
CA LYS A 72 -18.91 3.04 -8.79
C LYS A 72 -19.50 2.86 -7.40
N GLY A 73 -18.89 3.45 -6.38
CA GLY A 73 -19.19 3.14 -4.98
C GLY A 73 -18.67 1.75 -4.58
N PRO A 74 -18.77 1.37 -3.29
CA PRO A 74 -18.35 0.05 -2.84
C PRO A 74 -19.25 -1.01 -3.49
N GLU A 75 -18.72 -1.74 -4.47
CA GLU A 75 -19.40 -2.88 -5.06
C GLU A 75 -19.31 -4.05 -4.08
N GLU A 76 -20.46 -4.38 -3.47
CA GLU A 76 -20.73 -5.59 -2.68
C GLU A 76 -19.91 -5.75 -1.38
N VAL A 77 -20.63 -5.91 -0.25
CA VAL A 77 -19.99 -6.22 1.04
C VAL A 77 -19.45 -7.65 0.97
N VAL A 78 -18.13 -7.79 0.85
CA VAL A 78 -17.49 -9.11 0.89
C VAL A 78 -17.32 -9.50 2.35
N THR A 79 -18.05 -10.54 2.75
CA THR A 79 -17.84 -11.18 4.04
C THR A 79 -16.62 -12.06 3.95
N VAL A 80 -15.51 -11.67 4.59
CA VAL A 80 -14.30 -12.49 4.67
C VAL A 80 -14.36 -13.28 5.97
N PRO A 81 -14.62 -14.60 5.94
CA PRO A 81 -14.65 -15.41 7.15
C PRO A 81 -13.25 -15.46 7.75
N LYS A 82 -13.08 -14.75 8.87
CA LYS A 82 -11.84 -14.74 9.63
C LYS A 82 -11.93 -15.77 10.74
N THR A 83 -11.21 -16.88 10.61
CA THR A 83 -11.25 -17.96 11.62
C THR A 83 -10.25 -17.72 12.75
N HIS A 84 -9.14 -17.02 12.50
CA HIS A 84 -8.10 -16.75 13.47
C HIS A 84 -7.58 -15.31 13.37
N ASP A 85 -7.32 -14.71 14.53
CA ASP A 85 -6.65 -13.43 14.70
C ASP A 85 -5.16 -13.62 14.98
N ILE A 86 -4.35 -12.70 14.45
CA ILE A 86 -2.93 -12.60 14.81
C ILE A 86 -2.82 -11.69 16.05
N VAL A 87 -2.28 -12.23 17.14
CA VAL A 87 -2.07 -11.52 18.41
C VAL A 87 -0.61 -11.53 18.80
N ARG A 88 -0.15 -10.46 19.44
CA ARG A 88 1.20 -10.35 20.01
C ARG A 88 1.10 -10.51 21.52
N ARG A 89 1.85 -11.46 22.09
CA ARG A 89 1.97 -11.62 23.55
C ARG A 89 3.43 -11.49 23.96
N GLY A 90 3.75 -10.42 24.66
CA GLY A 90 5.14 -10.08 25.00
C GLY A 90 5.92 -9.50 23.80
N ILE A 91 7.22 -9.28 24.02
CA ILE A 91 8.11 -8.72 23.00
C ILE A 91 8.51 -9.84 22.03
N GLY A 92 8.27 -9.63 20.73
CA GLY A 92 8.76 -10.52 19.66
C GLY A 92 7.89 -11.74 19.35
N ASN A 93 6.98 -12.15 20.24
CA ASN A 93 6.19 -13.37 20.02
C ASN A 93 4.84 -13.08 19.38
N VAL A 94 4.56 -13.76 18.26
CA VAL A 94 3.33 -13.66 17.47
C VAL A 94 2.61 -15.00 17.48
N TYR A 95 1.32 -15.00 17.81
CA TYR A 95 0.47 -16.20 17.89
C TYR A 95 -0.80 -16.01 17.07
N THR A 96 -1.43 -17.12 16.67
CA THR A 96 -2.79 -17.13 16.13
C THR A 96 -3.77 -17.60 17.20
N THR A 97 -4.90 -16.90 17.34
CA THR A 97 -5.99 -17.29 18.26
C THR A 97 -7.30 -17.31 17.50
N PRO A 98 -8.27 -18.20 17.83
CA PRO A 98 -9.58 -18.18 17.19
C PRO A 98 -10.20 -16.78 17.22
N SER A 99 -10.71 -16.33 16.08
CA SER A 99 -11.22 -14.98 15.92
C SER A 99 -12.61 -14.88 16.56
N LYS A 100 -12.85 -13.79 17.29
CA LYS A 100 -14.14 -13.56 17.97
C LYS A 100 -15.13 -12.75 17.14
N ASN A 101 -14.70 -12.17 16.02
CA ASN A 101 -15.50 -11.24 15.22
C ASN A 101 -15.51 -11.63 13.74
N VAL A 102 -16.67 -11.53 13.10
CA VAL A 102 -16.79 -11.54 11.64
C VAL A 102 -16.34 -10.17 11.12
N GLN A 103 -15.37 -10.13 10.22
CA GLN A 103 -14.87 -8.88 9.64
C GLN A 103 -15.51 -8.66 8.27
N ASN A 104 -16.40 -7.68 8.18
CA ASN A 104 -16.96 -7.22 6.92
C ASN A 104 -15.96 -6.27 6.26
N CYS A 105 -15.52 -6.60 5.05
CA CYS A 105 -14.63 -5.75 4.26
C CYS A 105 -15.42 -5.20 3.07
N LEU A 106 -15.30 -3.89 2.85
CA LEU A 106 -15.81 -3.26 1.63
C LEU A 106 -14.78 -3.47 0.52
N ARG A 107 -15.24 -3.78 -0.69
CA ARG A 107 -14.39 -3.92 -1.88
C ARG A 107 -14.28 -2.60 -2.63
#